data_AF-A0A8H5F374-F1
#
_entry.id   AF-A0A8H5F374-F1
#
_cell.length_a   1.000
_cell.length_b   1.000
_cell.length_c   1.000
_cell.angle_alpha   90.00
_cell.angle_beta   90.00
_cell.angle_gamma   90.00
#
_symmetry.space_group_name_H-M   'P 1'
#
loop_
_entity.id
_entity.type
_entity.pdbx_description
1 polymer ?
#
loop_
_entity_poly.entity_id
_entity_poly.type
_entity_poly.pdbx_seq_one_letter_code
_entity_poly.pdbx_strand_id
1 'polypeptide(L)'
;MTGFRIRSAATTNDEPGLQVFVSKYTNENGSHSWYNVAPNFNDPGVSHWNRNAGFEAIVFKNQWGKTRAFYLQVPDGQTTEVTFYGMEREISINYVKG
;
A
#
# COMPACT_ATOMS: atom_id res chain seq x y z
N MET A 1 7.66 11.76 -6.78
CA MET A 1 7.53 11.89 -5.30
C MET A 1 7.83 10.54 -4.65
N THR A 2 8.84 10.43 -3.79
CA THR A 2 9.29 9.15 -3.21
C THR A 2 8.25 8.55 -2.26
N GLY A 3 8.02 7.24 -2.33
CA GLY A 3 7.10 6.55 -1.43
C GLY A 3 6.35 5.38 -2.07
N PHE A 4 5.14 5.14 -1.61
CA PHE A 4 4.26 4.10 -2.15
C PHE A 4 3.02 4.67 -2.82
N ARG A 5 2.63 4.07 -3.93
CA ARG A 5 1.26 4.16 -4.45
C ARG A 5 0.60 2.79 -4.31
N ILE A 6 -0.54 2.72 -3.62
CA ILE A 6 -1.19 1.43 -3.34
C ILE A 6 -2.63 1.48 -3.85
N ARG A 7 -3.00 0.43 -4.59
CA ARG A 7 -4.37 0.18 -5.01
C ARG A 7 -4.73 -1.28 -4.82
N SER A 8 -6.02 -1.58 -4.88
CA SER A 8 -6.52 -2.94 -5.00
C SER A 8 -7.23 -3.16 -6.33
N ALA A 9 -6.97 -4.32 -6.93
CA ALA A 9 -7.75 -4.89 -8.02
C ALA A 9 -8.67 -6.02 -7.53
N ALA A 10 -8.68 -6.32 -6.22
CA ALA A 10 -9.67 -7.21 -5.62
C ALA A 10 -11.04 -6.52 -5.65
N THR A 11 -12.09 -7.29 -5.94
CA THR A 11 -13.44 -6.73 -5.89
C THR A 11 -13.90 -6.61 -4.43
N THR A 12 -14.87 -5.73 -4.17
CA THR A 12 -15.51 -5.64 -2.84
C THR A 12 -16.23 -6.92 -2.44
N ASN A 13 -16.54 -7.80 -3.39
CA ASN A 13 -17.12 -9.11 -3.10
C ASN A 13 -16.06 -10.10 -2.62
N ASP A 14 -14.84 -10.01 -3.16
CA ASP A 14 -13.72 -10.88 -2.79
C ASP A 14 -13.09 -10.44 -1.46
N GLU A 15 -12.91 -9.12 -1.27
CA GLU A 15 -12.27 -8.54 -0.09
C GLU A 15 -13.06 -7.33 0.46
N PRO A 16 -14.26 -7.56 1.00
CA PRO A 16 -15.07 -6.50 1.60
C PRO A 16 -14.36 -5.82 2.77
N GLY A 17 -14.50 -4.50 2.85
CA GLY A 17 -13.90 -3.69 3.91
C GLY A 17 -12.37 -3.70 3.92
N LEU A 18 -11.73 -3.88 2.76
CA LEU A 18 -10.28 -3.92 2.65
C LEU A 18 -9.65 -2.59 3.11
N GLN A 19 -8.74 -2.69 4.07
CA GLN A 19 -7.93 -1.59 4.58
C GLN A 19 -6.45 -1.90 4.39
N VAL A 20 -5.65 -0.84 4.27
CA VAL A 20 -4.20 -0.88 4.25
C VAL A 20 -3.62 -0.04 5.39
N PHE A 21 -2.56 -0.56 5.98
CA PHE A 21 -1.63 0.13 6.86
C PHE A 21 -0.26 0.13 6.19
N VAL A 22 0.43 1.27 6.24
CA VAL A 22 1.83 1.39 5.82
C VAL A 22 2.60 1.89 7.01
N SER A 23 3.61 1.15 7.47
CA SER A 23 4.46 1.61 8.56
C SER A 23 5.10 2.95 8.19
N LYS A 24 5.55 3.68 9.22
CA LYS A 24 6.16 5.00 9.05
C LYS A 24 7.66 4.97 9.41
N TYR A 25 8.27 3.80 9.32
CA TYR A 25 9.63 3.56 9.82
C TYR A 25 10.64 4.52 9.18
N THR A 26 10.51 4.78 7.89
CA THR A 26 11.37 5.69 7.13
C THR A 26 10.92 7.16 7.21
N ASN A 27 9.76 7.46 7.79
CA ASN A 27 9.20 8.81 7.86
C ASN A 27 8.36 9.01 9.13
N GLU A 28 8.96 9.55 10.20
CA GLU A 28 8.30 9.73 11.51
C GLU A 28 7.03 10.59 11.48
N ASN A 29 6.92 11.49 10.50
CA ASN A 29 5.74 12.34 10.26
C ASN A 29 4.58 11.58 9.57
N GLY A 30 4.78 10.30 9.22
CA GLY A 30 3.73 9.44 8.69
C GLY A 30 2.65 9.08 9.71
N SER A 31 1.57 8.46 9.22
CA SER A 31 0.45 7.99 10.02
C SER A 31 0.57 6.50 10.38
N HIS A 32 0.04 6.12 11.54
CA HIS A 32 -0.18 4.72 11.94
C HIS A 32 -1.64 4.26 11.75
N SER A 33 -2.48 5.08 11.13
CA SER A 33 -3.88 4.75 10.89
C SER A 33 -4.05 3.72 9.77
N TRP A 34 -5.19 3.04 9.80
CA TRP A 34 -5.67 2.20 8.70
C TRP A 34 -6.49 3.06 7.74
N TYR A 35 -6.31 2.83 6.45
CA TYR A 35 -7.01 3.55 5.39
C TYR A 35 -7.70 2.57 4.45
N ASN A 36 -8.83 2.96 3.88
CA ASN A 36 -9.46 2.16 2.83
C ASN A 36 -8.52 2.11 1.61
N VAL A 37 -8.43 0.94 0.98
CA VAL A 37 -7.56 0.80 -0.20
C VAL A 37 -8.24 1.39 -1.43
N ALA A 38 -7.54 2.28 -2.14
CA ALA A 38 -8.05 2.88 -3.35
C ALA A 38 -8.21 1.83 -4.47
N PRO A 39 -9.25 1.92 -5.34
CA PRO A 39 -9.42 1.00 -6.47
C PRO A 39 -8.45 1.29 -7.63
N ASN A 40 -7.89 2.50 -7.67
CA ASN A 40 -6.95 2.96 -8.68
C ASN A 40 -6.03 4.06 -8.09
N PHE A 41 -5.11 4.59 -8.89
CA PHE A 41 -4.16 5.61 -8.46
C PHE A 41 -4.55 7.05 -8.83
N ASN A 42 -5.81 7.28 -9.23
CA ASN A 42 -6.25 8.58 -9.77
C ASN A 42 -6.36 9.65 -8.67
N ASP A 43 -6.59 9.25 -7.41
CA ASP A 43 -6.62 10.14 -6.26
C ASP A 43 -5.42 9.88 -5.33
N PRO A 44 -4.37 10.69 -5.42
CA PRO A 44 -3.19 10.57 -4.55
C PRO A 44 -3.50 10.75 -3.06
N GLY A 45 -4.57 11.46 -2.68
CA GLY A 45 -4.93 11.69 -1.29
C GLY A 45 -5.28 10.41 -0.53
N VAL A 46 -5.71 9.37 -1.25
CA VAL A 46 -6.07 8.07 -0.70
C VAL A 46 -5.20 6.92 -1.21
N SER A 47 -4.43 7.15 -2.28
CA SER A 47 -3.59 6.13 -2.90
C SER A 47 -2.09 6.37 -2.72
N HIS A 48 -1.65 7.44 -2.05
CA HIS A 48 -0.23 7.78 -1.90
C HIS A 48 0.23 7.85 -0.44
N TRP A 49 1.40 7.28 -0.18
CA TRP A 49 2.08 7.31 1.11
C TRP A 49 3.50 7.85 0.93
N ASN A 50 3.72 9.10 1.35
CA ASN A 50 5.05 9.71 1.37
C ASN A 50 5.97 8.94 2.32
N ARG A 51 7.03 8.35 1.79
CA ARG A 51 8.06 7.60 2.53
C ARG A 51 9.43 7.94 1.97
N ASN A 52 10.45 7.90 2.82
CA ASN A 52 11.82 8.08 2.39
C ASN A 52 12.36 6.75 1.81
N ALA A 53 13.52 6.80 1.19
CA ALA A 53 14.19 5.59 0.73
C ALA A 53 14.44 4.62 1.90
N GLY A 54 14.18 3.33 1.71
CA GLY A 54 14.29 2.33 2.77
C GLY A 54 13.26 1.22 2.63
N PHE A 55 12.90 0.57 3.73
CA PHE A 55 11.89 -0.49 3.75
C PHE A 55 10.72 -0.11 4.66
N GLU A 56 9.52 -0.51 4.25
CA GLU A 56 8.30 -0.39 5.04
C GLU A 56 7.51 -1.70 5.03
N ALA A 57 6.79 -1.94 6.11
CA ALA A 57 5.74 -2.94 6.16
C ALA A 57 4.45 -2.36 5.58
N ILE A 58 3.87 -3.06 4.61
CA ILE A 58 2.54 -2.80 4.07
C ILE A 58 1.64 -3.95 4.51
N VAL A 59 0.58 -3.64 5.23
CA VAL A 59 -0.33 -4.64 5.79
C VAL A 59 -1.73 -4.39 5.26
N PHE A 60 -2.32 -5.41 4.64
CA PHE A 60 -3.72 -5.43 4.25
C PHE A 60 -4.54 -6.18 5.29
N LYS A 61 -5.76 -5.73 5.52
CA LYS A 61 -6.74 -6.36 6.41
C LYS A 61 -8.12 -6.29 5.78
N ASN A 62 -8.88 -7.39 5.79
CA ASN A 62 -10.29 -7.38 5.36
C ASN A 62 -11.24 -7.31 6.57
N GLN A 63 -12.55 -7.20 6.30
CA GLN A 63 -13.56 -7.08 7.36
C GLN A 63 -13.60 -8.27 8.33
N TRP A 64 -13.12 -9.44 7.91
CA TRP A 64 -13.06 -10.65 8.74
C TRP A 64 -11.82 -10.71 9.63
N GLY A 65 -10.97 -9.67 9.59
CA GLY A 65 -9.75 -9.59 10.39
C GLY A 65 -8.57 -10.39 9.84
N LYS A 66 -8.71 -11.00 8.66
CA LYS A 66 -7.58 -11.66 8.00
C LYS A 66 -6.59 -10.60 7.54
N THR A 67 -5.31 -10.83 7.83
CA THR A 67 -4.23 -9.90 7.49
C THR A 67 -3.18 -10.54 6.60
N ARG A 68 -2.58 -9.72 5.73
CA ARG A 68 -1.38 -10.10 4.97
C ARG A 68 -0.41 -8.93 4.95
N ALA A 69 0.84 -9.21 5.31
CA ALA A 69 1.90 -8.22 5.39
C ALA A 69 2.97 -8.46 4.32
N PHE A 70 3.52 -7.38 3.80
CA PHE A 70 4.64 -7.37 2.86
C PHE A 70 5.69 -6.39 3.39
N TYR A 71 6.96 -6.76 3.29
CA TYR A 71 8.07 -5.87 3.60
C TYR A 71 8.74 -5.43 2.31
N LEU A 72 8.46 -4.20 1.88
CA LEU A 72 8.81 -3.71 0.55
C LEU A 72 9.74 -2.51 0.63
N GLN A 73 10.60 -2.40 -0.38
CA GLN A 73 11.52 -1.28 -0.52
C GLN A 73 10.84 -0.09 -1.20
N VAL A 74 11.20 1.11 -0.75
CA VAL A 74 11.10 2.37 -1.50
C VAL A 74 12.50 2.69 -2.02
N PRO A 75 12.78 2.52 -3.32
CA PRO A 75 14.06 2.89 -3.88
C PRO A 75 14.26 4.40 -3.83
N ASP A 76 15.51 4.84 -3.76
CA ASP A 76 15.82 6.26 -3.79
C ASP A 76 15.38 6.91 -5.11
N GLY A 77 14.78 8.10 -5.02
CA GLY A 77 14.22 8.85 -6.15
C GLY A 77 13.05 8.19 -6.89
N GLN A 78 12.45 7.13 -6.35
CA GLN A 78 11.37 6.38 -7.03
C GLN A 78 10.13 6.20 -6.14
N THR A 79 9.03 5.88 -6.81
CA THR A 79 7.79 5.45 -6.17
C THR A 79 7.60 3.96 -6.40
N THR A 80 7.23 3.22 -5.35
CA THR A 80 6.86 1.82 -5.45
C THR A 80 5.34 1.71 -5.60
N GLU A 81 4.89 1.30 -6.79
CA GLU A 81 3.48 1.02 -7.07
C GLU A 81 3.13 -0.42 -6.68
N VAL A 82 2.12 -0.58 -5.83
CA VAL A 82 1.63 -1.86 -5.32
C VAL A 82 0.20 -2.07 -5.78
N THR A 83 -0.05 -3.20 -6.44
CA THR A 83 -1.41 -3.68 -6.74
C THR A 83 -1.70 -4.93 -5.92
N PHE A 84 -2.72 -4.84 -5.07
CA PHE A 84 -3.22 -5.96 -4.26
C PHE A 84 -4.39 -6.66 -4.96
N TYR A 85 -4.29 -7.98 -5.17
CA TYR A 85 -5.31 -8.78 -5.88
C TYR A 85 -6.18 -9.66 -4.97
N GLY A 86 -5.88 -9.72 -3.68
CA GLY A 86 -6.61 -10.54 -2.69
C GLY A 86 -5.68 -11.22 -1.69
N MET A 87 -6.24 -11.72 -0.60
CA MET A 87 -5.45 -12.32 0.49
C MET A 87 -4.71 -13.59 0.07
N GLU A 88 -5.20 -14.29 -0.95
CA GLU A 88 -4.66 -15.55 -1.45
C GLU A 88 -3.92 -15.43 -2.79
N ARG A 89 -3.66 -14.21 -3.26
CA ARG A 89 -3.03 -13.95 -4.57
C ARG A 89 -1.78 -13.12 -4.44
N GLU A 90 -0.76 -13.37 -5.25
CA GLU A 90 0.43 -12.52 -5.25
C GLU A 90 0.12 -11.06 -5.57
N ILE A 91 0.99 -10.16 -5.11
CA ILE A 91 0.92 -8.73 -5.43
C ILE A 91 1.74 -8.41 -6.68
N SER A 92 1.40 -7.32 -7.36
CA SER A 92 2.29 -6.71 -8.35
C SER A 92 3.01 -5.52 -7.74
N ILE A 93 4.30 -5.41 -8.06
CA ILE A 93 5.18 -4.32 -7.64
C ILE A 93 5.81 -3.73 -8.90
N ASN A 94 5.67 -2.42 -9.09
CA ASN A 94 6.35 -1.68 -10.15
C ASN A 94 7.12 -0.50 -9.54
N TYR A 95 8.31 -0.23 -10.04
CA TYR A 95 9.08 0.95 -9.64
C TYR A 95 8.96 2.00 -10.75
N VAL A 96 8.48 3.18 -10.37
CA VAL A 96 8.30 4.31 -11.27
C VAL A 96 9.20 5.45 -10.84
N LYS A 97 9.89 6.06 -11.83
CA LYS A 97 10.68 7.26 -11.57
C LYS A 97 9.77 8.39 -11.12
N GLY A 98 10.15 9.01 -10.01
CA GLY A 98 9.38 10.04 -9.32
C GLY A 98 9.57 11.43 -9.87
#